data_AF-A0A6P7ZEU7-F1
#
_entry.id   AF-A0A6P7ZEU7-F1
#
_cell.length_a   1.000
_cell.length_b   1.000
_cell.length_c   1.000
_cell.angle_alpha   90.00
_cell.angle_beta   90.00
_cell.angle_gamma   90.00
#
_symmetry.space_group_name_H-M   'P 1'
#
loop_
_entity.id
_entity.type
_entity.pdbx_description
1 polymer ?
#
loop_
_entity_poly.entity_id
_entity_poly.type
_entity_poly.pdbx_seq_one_letter_code
_entity_poly.pdbx_strand_id
1 'polypeptide(L)'
;MDAGSNVKIVVEYCEHCGFEAHYQELVSVIKEHHPNISIDSRPGPTGAFEIEINGELIFSKLELGGFPYEKDLMLAIRKAINGQPLEKITDCRAPCVIL
;
A
#
# COMPACT_ATOMS: atom_id res chain seq x y z
N MET A 1 26.38 9.34 5.62
CA MET A 1 25.98 8.01 6.07
C MET A 1 24.47 7.98 6.03
N ASP A 2 23.92 7.58 4.90
CA ASP A 2 22.48 7.50 4.68
C ASP A 2 21.97 6.37 5.57
N ALA A 3 21.29 6.75 6.66
CA ALA A 3 20.56 5.81 7.50
C ALA A 3 19.52 5.16 6.60
N GLY A 4 19.83 3.96 6.11
CA GLY A 4 18.95 3.18 5.27
C GLY A 4 17.73 2.79 6.08
N SER A 5 16.70 3.64 6.08
CA SER A 5 15.38 3.33 6.59
C SER A 5 14.87 2.12 5.81
N ASN A 6 15.02 0.93 6.38
CA ASN A 6 14.50 -0.28 5.78
C ASN A 6 12.97 -0.25 5.94
N VAL A 7 12.31 0.41 4.99
CA VAL A 7 10.84 0.47 4.95
C VAL A 7 10.33 -0.93 4.65
N LYS A 8 9.38 -1.39 5.48
CA LYS A 8 8.67 -2.64 5.25
C LYS A 8 7.25 -2.33 4.80
N ILE A 9 6.84 -2.83 3.65
CA ILE A 9 5.49 -2.72 3.11
C ILE A 9 4.85 -4.08 3.20
N VAL A 10 3.64 -4.16 3.74
CA VAL A 10 2.83 -5.39 3.78
C VAL A 10 1.54 -5.10 3.05
N VAL A 11 1.21 -5.89 2.03
CA VAL A 11 -0.03 -5.77 1.29
C VAL A 11 -0.93 -6.94 1.65
N GLU A 12 -1.99 -6.68 2.39
CA GLU A 12 -3.00 -7.67 2.72
C GLU A 12 -4.09 -7.70 1.64
N TYR A 13 -4.23 -8.81 0.92
CA TYR A 13 -5.19 -8.92 -0.16
C TYR A 13 -5.80 -10.31 -0.30
N CYS A 14 -6.97 -10.37 -0.95
CA CYS A 14 -7.58 -11.64 -1.30
C CYS A 14 -6.79 -12.36 -2.40
N GLU A 15 -5.94 -13.32 -2.03
CA GLU A 15 -5.13 -14.12 -2.96
C GLU A 15 -6.01 -14.86 -4.00
N HIS A 16 -7.21 -15.29 -3.59
CA HIS A 16 -8.13 -16.03 -4.44
C HIS A 16 -8.98 -15.14 -5.36
N CYS A 17 -8.87 -13.81 -5.25
CA CYS A 17 -9.67 -12.84 -6.02
C CYS A 17 -8.95 -12.29 -7.25
N GLY A 18 -7.70 -12.73 -7.52
CA GLY A 18 -6.92 -12.27 -8.67
C GLY A 18 -6.20 -10.93 -8.46
N PHE A 19 -6.06 -10.45 -7.21
CA PHE A 19 -5.30 -9.23 -6.90
C PHE A 19 -3.78 -9.42 -6.89
N GLU A 20 -3.29 -10.64 -7.05
CA GLU A 20 -1.86 -10.96 -7.16
C GLU A 20 -1.17 -10.14 -8.26
N ALA A 21 -1.80 -9.98 -9.43
CA ALA A 21 -1.23 -9.19 -10.53
C ALA A 21 -1.00 -7.72 -10.13
N HIS A 22 -1.93 -7.12 -9.39
CA HIS A 22 -1.78 -5.74 -8.90
C HIS A 22 -0.69 -5.64 -7.84
N TYR A 23 -0.60 -6.65 -6.97
CA TYR A 23 0.48 -6.75 -5.99
C TYR A 23 1.86 -6.84 -6.67
N GLN A 24 2.02 -7.72 -7.67
CA GLN A 24 3.29 -7.89 -8.37
C GLN A 24 3.71 -6.64 -9.16
N GLU A 25 2.77 -5.94 -9.79
CA GLU A 25 3.03 -4.66 -10.46
C GLU A 25 3.54 -3.63 -9.45
N LEU A 26 2.85 -3.48 -8.33
CA LEU A 26 3.24 -2.58 -7.23
C LEU A 26 4.62 -2.92 -6.67
N VAL A 27 4.91 -4.21 -6.43
CA VAL A 27 6.23 -4.68 -5.99
C VAL A 27 7.29 -4.29 -6.99
N SER A 28 7.05 -4.50 -8.28
CA SER A 28 8.03 -4.23 -9.34
C SER A 28 8.35 -2.75 -9.42
N VAL A 29 7.33 -1.88 -9.42
CA VAL A 29 7.49 -0.42 -9.44
C VAL A 29 8.25 0.06 -8.20
N ILE A 30 7.87 -0.40 -7.01
CA ILE A 30 8.54 0.04 -5.77
C ILE A 30 9.98 -0.45 -5.74
N LYS A 31 10.26 -1.70 -6.14
CA LYS A 31 11.62 -2.24 -6.20
C LYS A 31 12.50 -1.53 -7.23
N GLU A 32 11.92 -1.10 -8.35
CA GLU A 32 12.62 -0.31 -9.37
C GLU A 32 13.07 1.05 -8.83
N HIS A 33 12.18 1.76 -8.13
CA HIS A 33 12.49 3.04 -7.52
C HIS A 33 13.32 2.94 -6.21
N HIS A 34 13.06 1.90 -5.43
CA HIS A 34 13.58 1.70 -4.07
C HIS A 34 13.88 0.22 -3.79
N PRO A 35 15.01 -0.32 -4.30
CA PRO A 35 15.34 -1.74 -4.17
C PRO A 35 15.56 -2.20 -2.72
N ASN A 36 15.91 -1.27 -1.83
CA ASN A 36 16.15 -1.50 -0.40
C ASN A 36 14.88 -1.72 0.43
N ILE A 37 13.69 -1.50 -0.12
CA ILE A 37 12.42 -1.69 0.59
C ILE A 37 12.06 -3.17 0.64
N SER A 38 11.59 -3.64 1.79
CA SER A 38 11.03 -4.99 1.94
C SER A 38 9.54 -4.94 1.67
N ILE A 39 9.03 -5.81 0.79
CA ILE A 39 7.61 -5.87 0.44
C ILE A 39 7.15 -7.31 0.65
N ASP A 40 6.13 -7.48 1.48
CA ASP A 40 5.51 -8.76 1.80
C ASP A 40 4.02 -8.74 1.41
N SER A 41 3.47 -9.91 1.10
CA SER A 41 2.04 -10.11 0.94
C SER A 41 1.45 -10.81 2.14
N ARG A 42 0.19 -10.51 2.46
CA ARG A 42 -0.57 -11.15 3.52
C ARG A 42 -1.95 -11.60 3.01
N PRO A 43 -2.43 -12.80 3.39
CA PRO A 43 -3.78 -13.23 3.03
C PRO A 43 -4.82 -12.40 3.77
N GLY A 44 -5.65 -11.68 3.00
CA GLY A 44 -6.78 -10.90 3.49
C GLY A 44 -8.15 -11.52 3.19
N PRO A 45 -9.23 -10.99 3.78
CA PRO A 45 -10.59 -11.43 3.50
C PRO A 45 -11.00 -11.17 2.04
N THR A 46 -12.10 -11.77 1.59
CA THR A 46 -12.59 -11.63 0.21
C THR A 46 -12.82 -10.16 -0.15
N GLY A 47 -12.19 -9.70 -1.23
CA GLY A 47 -12.27 -8.30 -1.68
C GLY A 47 -11.38 -7.32 -0.91
N ALA A 48 -10.58 -7.80 0.06
CA ALA A 48 -9.63 -6.98 0.78
C ALA A 48 -8.45 -6.56 -0.11
N PHE A 49 -8.01 -5.33 0.11
CA PHE A 49 -6.77 -4.78 -0.45
C PHE A 49 -6.31 -3.66 0.49
N GLU A 50 -5.49 -4.05 1.44
CA GLU A 50 -5.01 -3.25 2.55
C GLU A 50 -3.50 -3.09 2.43
N ILE A 51 -3.02 -1.88 2.70
CA ILE A 51 -1.62 -1.53 2.54
C ILE A 51 -1.11 -1.01 3.87
N GLU A 52 -0.12 -1.71 4.40
CA GLU A 52 0.56 -1.37 5.64
C GLU A 52 2.01 -0.99 5.32
N ILE A 53 2.49 0.10 5.90
CA ILE A 53 3.90 0.51 5.78
C ILE A 53 4.47 0.67 7.19
N ASN A 54 5.58 0.01 7.47
CA ASN A 54 6.19 -0.14 8.79
C ASN A 54 5.21 -0.67 9.87
N GLY A 55 4.23 -1.47 9.46
CA GLY A 55 3.18 -2.00 10.35
C GLY A 55 2.05 -1.01 10.66
N GLU A 56 1.99 0.11 9.93
CA GLU A 56 0.91 1.08 10.02
C GLU A 56 0.01 0.98 8.79
N LEU A 57 -1.28 0.68 9.00
CA LEU A 57 -2.28 0.60 7.95
C LEU A 57 -2.58 2.00 7.39
N ILE A 58 -2.04 2.28 6.21
CA ILE A 58 -2.21 3.57 5.53
C ILE A 58 -3.40 3.58 4.58
N PHE A 59 -3.87 2.42 4.13
CA PHE A 59 -4.98 2.34 3.18
C PHE A 59 -5.75 1.04 3.38
N SER A 60 -7.08 1.14 3.36
CA SER A 60 -7.96 -0.02 3.35
C SER A 60 -9.02 0.14 2.27
N LYS A 61 -8.98 -0.76 1.28
CA LYS A 61 -10.02 -0.86 0.25
C LYS A 61 -11.39 -1.15 0.85
N LEU A 62 -11.45 -1.92 1.93
CA LEU A 62 -12.73 -2.28 2.57
C LEU A 62 -13.35 -1.06 3.27
N GLU A 63 -12.53 -0.23 3.93
CA GLU A 63 -13.02 1.01 4.55
C GLU A 63 -13.49 2.03 3.51
N LEU A 64 -12.74 2.16 2.40
CA LEU A 64 -12.93 3.24 1.42
C LEU A 64 -13.78 2.84 0.20
N GLY A 65 -13.95 1.55 -0.04
CA GLY A 65 -14.63 1.02 -1.23
C GLY A 65 -13.86 1.19 -2.55
N GLY A 66 -12.64 1.73 -2.52
CA GLY A 66 -11.86 2.11 -3.71
C GLY A 66 -10.48 1.46 -3.78
N PHE A 67 -9.71 1.81 -4.81
CA PHE A 67 -8.26 1.57 -4.84
C PHE A 67 -7.54 2.91 -4.58
N PRO A 68 -6.36 2.87 -3.95
CA PRO A 68 -5.58 4.09 -3.77
C PRO A 68 -5.03 4.54 -5.12
N TYR A 69 -4.75 5.84 -5.25
CA TYR A 69 -3.99 6.31 -6.40
C TYR A 69 -2.50 6.02 -6.20
N GLU A 70 -1.81 5.75 -7.30
CA GLU A 70 -0.37 5.50 -7.32
C GLU A 70 0.43 6.67 -6.70
N LYS A 71 -0.04 7.91 -6.91
CA LYS A 71 0.54 9.14 -6.33
C LYS A 71 0.55 9.10 -4.79
N ASP A 72 -0.54 8.63 -4.17
CA ASP A 72 -0.69 8.60 -2.71
C ASP A 72 0.17 7.49 -2.10
N LEU A 73 0.21 6.35 -2.79
CA LEU A 73 1.09 5.24 -2.42
C LEU A 73 2.56 5.67 -2.44
N MET A 74 3.02 6.29 -3.53
CA MET A 74 4.39 6.79 -3.65
C MET A 74 4.71 7.84 -2.58
N LEU A 75 3.76 8.73 -2.27
CA LEU A 75 3.93 9.72 -1.21
C LEU A 75 4.08 9.06 0.16
N ALA A 76 3.25 8.05 0.47
CA ALA A 76 3.32 7.32 1.72
C ALA A 76 4.65 6.56 1.86
N ILE A 77 5.12 5.90 0.80
CA ILE A 77 6.43 5.25 0.78
C ILE A 77 7.54 6.27 1.03
N ARG A 78 7.51 7.42 0.33
CA ARG A 78 8.49 8.49 0.52
C ARG A 78 8.48 9.02 1.95
N LYS A 79 7.31 9.21 2.56
CA LYS A 79 7.17 9.60 3.97
C LYS A 79 7.81 8.56 4.88
N ALA A 80 7.52 7.26 4.67
CA ALA A 80 8.13 6.17 5.44
C ALA A 80 9.66 6.16 5.34
N ILE A 81 10.22 6.37 4.14
CA ILE A 81 11.68 6.45 3.94
C ILE A 81 12.28 7.61 4.73
N ASN A 82 11.60 8.77 4.74
CA ASN A 82 12.04 9.95 5.48
C ASN A 82 11.76 9.88 6.99
N GLY A 83 11.16 8.79 7.49
CA GLY A 83 10.75 8.67 8.88
C GLY A 83 9.65 9.65 9.28
N GLN A 84 8.84 10.11 8.31
CA GLN A 84 7.69 10.98 8.55
C GLN A 84 6.47 10.15 8.96
N PRO A 85 5.52 10.76 9.70
CA PRO A 85 4.27 10.08 10.05
C PRO A 85 3.51 9.69 8.78
N LEU A 86 3.02 8.46 8.76
CA LEU A 86 2.18 7.97 7.68
C LEU A 86 0.75 8.41 7.96
N GLU A 87 0.14 9.04 6.97
CA GLU A 87 -1.26 9.47 7.07
C GLU A 87 -2.11 8.47 6.29
N LYS A 88 -3.29 8.17 6.83
CA LYS A 88 -4.26 7.34 6.13
C LYS A 88 -4.64 8.02 4.81
N ILE A 89 -4.47 7.30 3.71
CA ILE A 89 -4.91 7.70 2.39
C ILE A 89 -6.44 7.64 2.40
N THR A 90 -7.10 8.80 2.41
CA THR A 90 -8.56 8.92 2.29
C THR A 90 -9.01 9.23 0.87
N ASP A 91 -8.09 9.64 0.00
CA ASP A 91 -8.35 9.89 -1.42
C ASP A 91 -8.36 8.54 -2.17
N CYS A 92 -9.56 8.09 -2.52
CA CYS A 92 -9.75 6.85 -3.27
C CYS A 92 -10.76 7.09 -4.38
N ARG A 93 -10.71 6.27 -5.43
CA ARG A 93 -11.79 6.24 -6.43
C ARG A 93 -13.00 5.50 -5.83
N ALA A 94 -13.72 6.15 -4.92
CA ALA A 94 -14.99 5.63 -4.44
C ALA A 94 -16.04 5.73 -5.56
N PRO A 95 -16.88 4.70 -5.80
CA PRO A 95 -18.15 4.94 -6.43
C PRO A 95 -18.96 5.82 -5.46
N CYS A 96 -19.35 7.00 -5.94
CA CYS A 96 -20.26 7.90 -5.22
C CYS A 96 -21.54 7.13 -4.87
N VAL A 97 -21.66 6.66 -3.62
CA VAL A 97 -22.95 6.27 -3.05
C VAL A 97 -23.23 7.17 -1.87
N ILE A 98 -24.07 8.16 -2.16
CA ILE A 98 -24.83 8.92 -1.17
C ILE A 98 -25.61 7.89 -0.34
N LEU A 99 -25.38 7.86 0.97
CA LEU A 99 -26.26 7.18 1.92
C LEU A 99 -27.51 8.03 2.16
#